data_AF-A0A9D7F8H9-F1
#
_entry.id   AF-A0A9D7F8H9-F1
#
_cell.length_a   1.000
_cell.length_b   1.000
_cell.length_c   1.000
_cell.angle_alpha   90.00
_cell.angle_beta   90.00
_cell.angle_gamma   90.00
#
_symmetry.space_group_name_H-M   'P 1'
#
loop_
_entity.id
_entity.type
_entity.pdbx_description
1 polymer ?
#
loop_
_entity_poly.entity_id
_entity_poly.type
_entity_poly.pdbx_seq_one_letter_code
_entity_poly.pdbx_strand_id
1 'polypeptide(L)'
;MNLLELSTLIRQQIGQAETAAALKTLLAFLQGNPKHKAFYNIALNIQSLYSRTLQKELKGAVTQEQASVNYTLVNDSIIQLLDQIESGASIPKGFDPKVRAQRMQLWQLILTGIIALVAVGALFFFLRKDQVQTACPDFPEPSQLDVLLIPFVNLSEGELKPEYGIKERLEKYCADYKLNTHVRVYDSYFQRAEAQQPDFNLAGSIASECQAGLIIWGTAERLANGRIDCTSKFKFLGKGEKFELQKIQFEGATQVDTILSISTISREGNITKDVEQLVAILFGLLAHDQGNHEAAIASLKPADTSRVDTANILLTQMVLADSYLTLGQPEKAQKCYNRVLKVHPEYKLALNNQAFIQLENKNPKEAEKLFTKIIQLDSTNTQALAGRAAARIEMKQEIKAEEDVKRIREIDPKARFPVLERVKIIRQ
;
A
#
# COMPACT_ATOMS: atom_id res chain seq x y z
N MET A 1 -45.98 -42.69 -55.32
CA MET A 1 -45.37 -41.39 -55.63
C MET A 1 -43.93 -41.63 -56.01
N ASN A 2 -43.54 -41.28 -57.23
CA ASN A 2 -42.14 -41.36 -57.66
C ASN A 2 -41.34 -40.15 -57.13
N LEU A 3 -40.01 -40.17 -57.26
CA LEU A 3 -39.14 -39.15 -56.68
C LEU A 3 -39.36 -37.74 -57.28
N LEU A 4 -39.68 -37.67 -58.57
CA LEU A 4 -39.93 -36.41 -59.27
C LEU A 4 -41.25 -35.76 -58.82
N GLU A 5 -42.31 -36.56 -58.66
CA GLU A 5 -43.59 -36.14 -58.09
C GLU A 5 -43.44 -35.64 -56.65
N LEU A 6 -42.65 -36.36 -55.83
CA LEU A 6 -42.36 -35.98 -54.45
C LEU A 6 -41.67 -34.61 -54.37
N SER A 7 -40.61 -34.41 -55.16
CA SER A 7 -39.82 -33.18 -55.16
C SER A 7 -40.66 -31.98 -55.60
N THR A 8 -41.46 -32.15 -56.64
CA THR A 8 -42.38 -31.10 -57.13
C THR A 8 -43.40 -30.73 -56.04
N LEU A 9 -44.01 -31.73 -55.39
CA LEU A 9 -45.00 -31.52 -54.34
C LEU A 9 -44.39 -30.81 -53.10
N ILE A 10 -43.21 -31.21 -52.64
CA ILE A 10 -42.58 -30.59 -51.48
C ILE A 10 -42.15 -29.14 -51.77
N ARG A 11 -41.61 -28.87 -52.96
CA ARG A 11 -41.27 -27.49 -53.37
C ARG A 11 -42.51 -26.61 -53.42
N GLN A 12 -43.63 -27.13 -53.90
CA GLN A 12 -44.91 -26.43 -53.88
C GLN A 12 -45.37 -26.14 -52.44
N GLN A 13 -45.34 -27.14 -51.55
CA GLN A 13 -45.74 -26.98 -50.15
C GLN A 13 -44.88 -25.93 -49.43
N ILE A 14 -43.56 -25.93 -49.66
CA ILE A 14 -42.66 -24.90 -49.11
C ILE A 14 -42.99 -23.52 -49.68
N GLY A 15 -43.25 -23.40 -50.99
CA GLY A 15 -43.65 -22.15 -51.63
C GLY A 15 -44.98 -21.58 -51.10
N GLN A 16 -45.86 -22.45 -50.59
CA GLN A 16 -47.13 -22.08 -49.94
C GLN A 16 -46.99 -21.86 -48.42
N ALA A 17 -45.76 -21.84 -47.89
CA ALA A 17 -45.45 -21.73 -46.46
C ALA A 17 -45.99 -22.90 -45.59
N GLU A 18 -46.24 -24.07 -46.18
CA GLU A 18 -46.72 -25.26 -45.50
C GLU A 18 -45.58 -26.20 -45.07
N THR A 19 -44.61 -25.69 -44.30
CA THR A 19 -43.40 -26.43 -43.89
C THR A 19 -43.72 -27.75 -43.14
N ALA A 20 -44.77 -27.74 -42.30
CA ALA A 20 -45.20 -28.95 -41.59
C ALA A 20 -45.71 -30.04 -42.56
N ALA A 21 -46.43 -29.64 -43.61
CA ALA A 21 -46.93 -30.56 -44.62
C ALA A 21 -45.78 -31.12 -45.45
N ALA A 22 -44.84 -30.27 -45.87
CA ALA A 22 -43.62 -30.66 -46.57
C ALA A 22 -42.80 -31.72 -45.81
N LEU A 23 -42.57 -31.51 -44.51
CA LEU A 23 -41.86 -32.48 -43.66
C LEU A 23 -42.60 -33.80 -43.52
N LYS A 24 -43.92 -33.76 -43.35
CA LYS A 24 -44.75 -34.95 -43.24
C LYS A 24 -44.71 -35.78 -44.53
N THR A 25 -44.83 -35.13 -45.68
CA THR A 25 -44.73 -35.76 -47.01
C THR A 25 -43.36 -36.41 -47.21
N LEU A 26 -42.28 -35.69 -46.85
CA LEU A 26 -40.91 -36.19 -46.97
C LEU A 26 -40.65 -37.42 -46.08
N LEU A 27 -41.03 -37.34 -44.81
CA LEU A 27 -40.82 -38.44 -43.86
C LEU A 27 -41.61 -39.69 -44.26
N ALA A 28 -42.85 -39.52 -44.70
CA ALA A 28 -43.68 -40.65 -45.17
C ALA A 28 -43.04 -41.38 -46.36
N PHE A 29 -42.45 -40.63 -47.30
CA PHE A 29 -41.73 -41.23 -48.43
C PHE A 29 -40.46 -41.97 -48.01
N LEU A 30 -39.70 -41.42 -47.07
CA LEU A 30 -38.44 -41.98 -46.61
C LEU A 30 -38.62 -43.21 -45.70
N GLN A 31 -39.73 -43.28 -44.95
CA GLN A 31 -40.02 -44.39 -44.02
C GLN A 31 -40.30 -45.72 -44.74
N GLY A 32 -40.76 -45.68 -45.99
CA GLY A 32 -41.18 -46.86 -46.76
C GLY A 32 -40.05 -47.64 -47.45
N ASN A 33 -38.79 -47.18 -47.42
CA ASN A 33 -37.69 -47.80 -48.18
C ASN A 33 -36.41 -47.96 -47.34
N PRO A 34 -35.90 -49.19 -47.11
CA PRO A 34 -34.70 -49.43 -46.31
C PRO A 34 -33.44 -48.73 -46.82
N LYS A 35 -33.35 -48.46 -48.12
CA LYS A 35 -32.21 -47.74 -48.73
C LYS A 35 -32.13 -46.28 -48.31
N HIS A 36 -33.23 -45.71 -47.78
CA HIS A 36 -33.30 -44.30 -47.40
C HIS A 36 -33.21 -44.06 -45.89
N LYS A 37 -32.86 -45.08 -45.10
CA LYS A 37 -32.80 -45.00 -43.63
C LYS A 37 -31.94 -43.84 -43.10
N ALA A 38 -30.83 -43.54 -43.77
CA ALA A 38 -29.96 -42.44 -43.37
C ALA A 38 -30.56 -41.06 -43.68
N PHE A 39 -31.20 -40.89 -44.84
CA PHE A 39 -31.93 -39.68 -45.18
C PHE A 39 -33.16 -39.49 -44.28
N TYR A 40 -33.82 -40.58 -43.88
CA TYR A 40 -34.91 -40.55 -42.89
C TYR A 40 -34.45 -39.98 -41.55
N ASN A 41 -33.29 -40.40 -41.04
CA ASN A 41 -32.74 -39.85 -39.79
C ASN A 41 -32.41 -38.34 -39.90
N ILE A 42 -31.94 -37.89 -41.05
CA ILE A 42 -31.67 -36.46 -41.29
C ILE A 42 -33.01 -35.69 -41.32
N ALA A 43 -34.02 -36.20 -42.02
CA ALA A 43 -35.35 -35.60 -42.05
C ALA A 43 -35.99 -35.52 -40.64
N LEU A 44 -35.78 -36.51 -39.78
CA LEU A 44 -36.23 -36.47 -38.38
C LEU A 44 -35.55 -35.36 -37.57
N ASN A 45 -34.26 -35.11 -37.81
CA ASN A 45 -33.55 -34.00 -37.15
C ASN A 45 -34.10 -32.64 -37.61
N ILE A 46 -34.37 -32.49 -38.91
CA ILE A 46 -35.01 -31.28 -39.46
C ILE A 46 -36.41 -31.10 -38.85
N GLN A 47 -37.20 -32.18 -38.72
CA GLN A 47 -38.51 -32.14 -38.07
C GLN A 47 -38.43 -31.76 -36.58
N SER A 48 -37.41 -32.25 -35.86
CA SER A 48 -37.16 -31.89 -34.47
C SER A 48 -36.86 -30.40 -34.30
N LEU A 49 -36.03 -29.83 -35.19
CA LEU A 49 -35.73 -28.39 -35.20
C LEU A 49 -36.99 -27.55 -35.47
N TYR A 50 -37.80 -27.94 -36.46
CA TYR A 50 -39.08 -27.30 -36.76
C TYR A 50 -40.02 -27.33 -35.54
N SER A 51 -40.19 -28.50 -34.93
CA SER A 51 -41.11 -28.71 -33.80
C SER A 51 -40.69 -27.91 -32.56
N ARG A 52 -39.40 -27.84 -32.26
CA ARG A 52 -38.87 -27.02 -31.14
C ARG A 52 -39.08 -25.54 -31.38
N THR A 53 -38.88 -25.08 -32.61
CA THR A 53 -39.09 -23.69 -33.00
C THR A 53 -40.58 -23.32 -32.84
N LEU A 54 -41.47 -24.16 -33.36
CA LEU A 54 -42.92 -23.98 -33.23
C LEU A 54 -43.40 -23.99 -31.77
N GLN A 55 -42.88 -24.89 -30.94
CA GLN A 55 -43.24 -24.90 -29.52
C GLN A 55 -42.77 -23.65 -28.78
N LYS A 56 -41.59 -23.11 -29.12
CA LYS A 56 -41.07 -21.89 -28.51
C LYS A 56 -41.89 -20.68 -28.92
N GLU A 57 -42.27 -20.59 -30.19
CA GLU A 57 -43.16 -19.53 -30.69
C GLU A 57 -44.54 -19.59 -30.02
N LEU A 58 -45.19 -20.75 -29.98
CA LEU A 58 -46.49 -20.94 -29.32
C LEU A 58 -46.48 -20.63 -27.82
N LYS A 59 -45.34 -20.86 -27.15
CA LYS A 59 -45.12 -20.51 -25.74
C LYS A 59 -44.74 -19.04 -25.53
N GLY A 60 -44.63 -18.25 -26.60
CA GLY A 60 -44.17 -16.85 -26.56
C GLY A 60 -42.70 -16.69 -26.17
N ALA A 61 -41.91 -17.76 -26.19
CA ALA A 61 -40.49 -17.74 -25.84
C ALA A 61 -39.60 -17.16 -26.95
N VAL A 62 -40.14 -17.04 -28.17
CA VAL A 62 -39.48 -16.47 -29.35
C VAL A 62 -40.53 -15.69 -30.15
N THR A 63 -40.17 -14.52 -30.67
CA THR A 63 -41.07 -13.70 -31.50
C THR A 63 -41.28 -14.31 -32.89
N GLN A 64 -42.37 -13.98 -33.56
CA GLN A 64 -42.67 -14.50 -34.91
C GLN A 64 -41.55 -14.17 -35.93
N GLU A 65 -40.94 -12.98 -35.81
CA GLU A 65 -39.81 -12.56 -36.66
C GLU A 65 -38.56 -13.42 -36.41
N GLN A 66 -38.27 -13.74 -35.13
CA GLN A 66 -37.16 -14.62 -34.77
C GLN A 66 -37.44 -16.10 -35.12
N ALA A 67 -38.71 -16.54 -35.08
CA ALA A 67 -39.11 -17.88 -35.49
C ALA A 67 -39.01 -18.05 -37.02
N SER A 68 -39.32 -16.99 -37.79
CA SER A 68 -39.23 -16.98 -39.25
C SER A 68 -37.84 -17.37 -39.78
N VAL A 69 -36.76 -16.90 -39.16
CA VAL A 69 -35.38 -17.25 -39.52
C VAL A 69 -35.15 -18.78 -39.43
N ASN A 70 -35.66 -19.41 -38.37
CA ASN A 70 -35.52 -20.86 -38.17
C ASN A 70 -36.41 -21.66 -39.13
N TYR A 71 -37.58 -21.14 -39.52
CA TYR A 71 -38.43 -21.77 -40.52
C TYR A 71 -37.84 -21.74 -41.92
N THR A 72 -37.19 -20.63 -42.30
CA THR A 72 -36.44 -20.55 -43.55
C THR A 72 -35.31 -21.58 -43.58
N LEU A 73 -34.54 -21.71 -42.48
CA LEU A 73 -33.49 -22.72 -42.39
C LEU A 73 -34.02 -24.16 -42.52
N VAL A 74 -35.17 -24.45 -41.91
CA VAL A 74 -35.85 -25.75 -42.05
C VAL A 74 -36.24 -26.00 -43.51
N ASN A 75 -36.83 -25.00 -44.19
CA ASN A 75 -37.24 -25.12 -45.59
C ASN A 75 -36.04 -25.39 -46.51
N ASP A 76 -34.94 -24.65 -46.34
CA ASP A 76 -33.72 -24.85 -47.13
C ASP A 76 -33.12 -26.24 -46.91
N SER A 77 -33.15 -26.73 -45.66
CA SER A 77 -32.64 -28.07 -45.32
C SER A 77 -33.48 -29.18 -45.95
N ILE A 78 -34.80 -28.99 -46.07
CA ILE A 78 -35.70 -29.92 -46.76
C ILE A 78 -35.36 -29.99 -48.25
N ILE A 79 -35.18 -28.83 -48.89
CA ILE A 79 -34.84 -28.76 -50.31
C ILE A 79 -33.47 -29.39 -50.59
N GLN A 80 -32.46 -29.09 -49.78
CA GLN A 80 -31.13 -29.70 -49.93
C GLN A 80 -31.17 -31.21 -49.76
N LEU A 81 -31.96 -31.72 -48.79
CA LEU A 81 -32.12 -33.15 -48.60
C LEU A 81 -32.79 -33.80 -49.82
N LEU A 82 -33.76 -33.13 -50.44
CA LEU A 82 -34.41 -33.58 -51.67
C LEU A 82 -33.45 -33.63 -52.86
N ASP A 83 -32.66 -32.59 -53.09
CA ASP A 83 -31.66 -32.54 -54.16
C ASP A 83 -30.64 -33.69 -54.03
N GLN A 84 -30.29 -34.06 -52.80
CA GLN A 84 -29.38 -35.18 -52.53
C GLN A 84 -30.01 -36.54 -52.83
N ILE A 85 -31.30 -36.71 -52.52
CA ILE A 85 -32.03 -37.94 -52.86
C ILE A 85 -32.17 -38.07 -54.38
N GLU A 86 -32.41 -36.96 -55.09
CA GLU A 86 -32.49 -36.91 -56.56
C GLU A 86 -31.17 -37.22 -57.26
N SER A 87 -30.06 -36.70 -56.74
CA SER A 87 -28.72 -36.89 -57.31
C SER A 87 -28.09 -38.25 -56.98
N GLY A 88 -28.71 -39.07 -56.12
CA GLY A 88 -28.21 -40.40 -55.75
C GLY A 88 -26.88 -40.37 -54.98
N ALA A 89 -26.52 -39.22 -54.40
CA ALA A 89 -25.26 -39.02 -53.69
C ALA A 89 -25.21 -39.82 -52.38
N SER A 90 -24.04 -40.35 -52.01
CA SER A 90 -23.84 -41.04 -50.74
C SER A 90 -23.85 -40.06 -49.57
N ILE A 91 -24.45 -40.47 -48.44
CA ILE A 91 -24.72 -39.63 -47.26
C ILE A 91 -23.43 -38.96 -46.76
N PRO A 92 -23.38 -37.62 -46.63
CA PRO A 92 -22.23 -36.95 -46.05
C PRO A 92 -22.10 -37.28 -44.55
N LYS A 93 -20.89 -37.60 -44.09
CA LYS A 93 -20.58 -37.61 -42.65
C LYS A 93 -20.65 -36.18 -42.13
N GLY A 94 -21.73 -35.87 -41.42
CA GLY A 94 -21.91 -34.63 -40.68
C GLY A 94 -22.66 -33.56 -41.48
N PHE A 95 -23.93 -33.36 -41.13
CA PHE A 95 -24.66 -32.15 -41.45
C PHE A 95 -24.25 -31.09 -40.41
N ASP A 96 -23.18 -30.34 -40.69
CA ASP A 96 -22.76 -29.16 -39.93
C ASP A 96 -23.14 -27.93 -40.77
N PRO A 97 -24.12 -27.10 -40.36
CA PRO A 97 -24.55 -25.95 -41.14
C PRO A 97 -23.55 -24.81 -40.95
N LYS A 98 -22.38 -24.93 -41.58
CA LYS A 98 -21.45 -23.84 -41.81
C LYS A 98 -21.44 -23.49 -43.29
N VAL A 99 -22.12 -22.38 -43.58
CA VAL A 99 -22.18 -21.70 -44.89
C VAL A 99 -20.78 -21.49 -45.46
N ARG A 100 -20.54 -21.97 -46.69
CA ARG A 100 -19.28 -21.81 -47.44
C ARG A 100 -19.45 -20.81 -48.59
N ALA A 101 -18.79 -19.67 -48.38
CA ALA A 101 -17.96 -18.91 -49.34
C ALA A 101 -18.56 -18.06 -50.48
N GLN A 102 -18.06 -16.81 -50.48
CA GLN A 102 -17.60 -16.02 -51.63
C GLN A 102 -18.62 -15.21 -52.45
N ARG A 103 -18.78 -13.94 -52.05
CA ARG A 103 -18.64 -12.82 -52.99
C ARG A 103 -17.60 -11.83 -52.45
N MET A 104 -16.50 -11.76 -53.17
CA MET A 104 -15.23 -11.13 -52.83
C MET A 104 -15.27 -9.59 -52.88
N GLN A 105 -14.34 -9.01 -52.13
CA GLN A 105 -13.75 -7.65 -52.20
C GLN A 105 -14.34 -6.50 -51.35
N LEU A 106 -15.65 -6.41 -51.06
CA LEU A 106 -16.13 -5.28 -50.22
C LEU A 106 -16.10 -5.57 -48.72
N TRP A 107 -16.49 -6.79 -48.31
CA TRP A 107 -16.49 -7.18 -46.89
C TRP A 107 -15.09 -7.31 -46.30
N GLN A 108 -14.05 -7.59 -47.08
CA GLN A 108 -12.69 -7.60 -46.54
C GLN A 108 -12.25 -6.20 -46.10
N LEU A 109 -12.63 -5.14 -46.82
CA LEU A 109 -12.32 -3.75 -46.43
C LEU A 109 -13.16 -3.29 -45.22
N ILE A 110 -14.42 -3.72 -45.14
CA ILE A 110 -15.29 -3.42 -44.00
C ILE A 110 -14.85 -4.21 -42.78
N LEU A 111 -14.47 -5.48 -42.95
CA LEU A 111 -13.99 -6.34 -41.87
C LEU A 111 -12.58 -5.93 -41.43
N THR A 112 -11.67 -5.48 -42.31
CA THR A 112 -10.40 -4.88 -41.87
C THR A 112 -10.62 -3.53 -41.21
N GLY A 113 -11.58 -2.72 -41.65
CA GLY A 113 -11.97 -1.48 -40.99
C GLY A 113 -12.58 -1.71 -39.60
N ILE A 114 -13.47 -2.69 -39.44
CA ILE A 114 -14.08 -3.09 -38.16
C ILE A 114 -13.06 -3.79 -37.28
N ILE A 115 -12.21 -4.68 -37.81
CA ILE A 115 -11.12 -5.29 -37.05
C ILE A 115 -10.10 -4.22 -36.66
N ALA A 116 -9.83 -3.21 -37.48
CA ALA A 116 -8.98 -2.08 -37.11
C ALA A 116 -9.66 -1.17 -36.08
N LEU A 117 -10.97 -0.95 -36.13
CA LEU A 117 -11.72 -0.18 -35.12
C LEU A 117 -11.90 -0.95 -33.81
N VAL A 118 -12.07 -2.27 -33.88
CA VAL A 118 -12.11 -3.17 -32.72
C VAL A 118 -10.71 -3.42 -32.21
N ALA A 119 -9.68 -3.42 -33.04
CA ALA A 119 -8.29 -3.49 -32.60
C ALA A 119 -7.82 -2.15 -32.06
N VAL A 120 -8.24 -1.00 -32.60
CA VAL A 120 -7.99 0.32 -32.04
C VAL A 120 -8.83 0.53 -30.79
N GLY A 121 -10.06 0.01 -30.74
CA GLY A 121 -10.93 0.02 -29.57
C GLY A 121 -10.45 -0.95 -28.49
N ALA A 122 -9.95 -2.13 -28.86
CA ALA A 122 -9.35 -3.11 -27.96
C ALA A 122 -7.94 -2.71 -27.57
N LEU A 123 -7.16 -2.05 -28.42
CA LEU A 123 -5.88 -1.43 -28.09
C LEU A 123 -6.13 -0.20 -27.22
N PHE A 124 -7.16 0.60 -27.48
CA PHE A 124 -7.59 1.70 -26.61
C PHE A 124 -8.17 1.18 -25.29
N PHE A 125 -8.79 0.00 -25.27
CA PHE A 125 -9.26 -0.70 -24.06
C PHE A 125 -8.16 -1.50 -23.35
N PHE A 126 -7.09 -1.91 -24.05
CA PHE A 126 -5.87 -2.49 -23.48
C PHE A 126 -4.89 -1.40 -23.01
N LEU A 127 -4.90 -0.23 -23.65
CA LEU A 127 -4.20 1.00 -23.24
C LEU A 127 -5.00 1.75 -22.15
N ARG A 128 -6.34 1.64 -22.14
CA ARG A 128 -7.25 1.92 -21.01
C ARG A 128 -7.59 0.64 -20.23
N LYS A 129 -6.73 -0.36 -20.23
CA LYS A 129 -6.75 -1.22 -19.05
C LYS A 129 -6.20 -0.28 -18.01
N ASP A 130 -7.10 0.33 -17.24
CA ASP A 130 -6.76 1.31 -16.23
C ASP A 130 -5.49 0.79 -15.59
N GLN A 131 -4.39 1.51 -15.80
CA GLN A 131 -3.36 1.50 -14.81
C GLN A 131 -4.08 2.04 -13.58
N VAL A 132 -4.75 1.14 -12.85
CA VAL A 132 -4.86 1.27 -11.41
C VAL A 132 -3.46 1.68 -11.04
N GLN A 133 -3.32 2.95 -10.64
CA GLN A 133 -2.04 3.61 -10.47
C GLN A 133 -1.40 2.94 -9.27
N THR A 134 -0.87 1.73 -9.44
CA THR A 134 -0.16 0.96 -8.43
C THR A 134 1.23 1.54 -8.20
N ALA A 135 1.59 2.58 -8.95
CA ALA A 135 2.79 3.38 -8.73
C ALA A 135 2.62 4.26 -7.48
N CYS A 136 3.72 4.47 -6.79
CA CYS A 136 3.82 5.39 -5.66
C CYS A 136 3.33 6.81 -6.03
N PRO A 137 2.80 7.59 -5.07
CA PRO A 137 2.48 8.98 -5.32
C PRO A 137 3.75 9.78 -5.61
N ASP A 138 3.66 10.75 -6.51
CA ASP A 138 4.79 11.59 -6.88
C ASP A 138 5.17 12.56 -5.75
N PHE A 139 6.43 12.48 -5.32
CA PHE A 139 7.09 13.44 -4.44
C PHE A 139 7.95 14.42 -5.27
N PRO A 140 7.75 15.74 -5.15
CA PRO A 140 8.61 16.72 -5.81
C PRO A 140 10.03 16.72 -5.23
N GLU A 141 11.07 16.83 -6.06
CA GLU A 141 12.44 17.04 -5.60
C GLU A 141 12.86 18.53 -5.64
N PRO A 142 13.63 19.03 -4.65
CA PRO A 142 14.16 18.34 -3.46
C PRO A 142 13.39 18.63 -2.16
N SER A 143 13.01 17.59 -1.43
CA SER A 143 12.43 17.63 -0.07
C SER A 143 13.46 17.20 0.99
N GLN A 144 13.26 17.60 2.26
CA GLN A 144 14.11 17.13 3.38
C GLN A 144 13.58 15.82 3.98
N LEU A 145 12.27 15.70 4.13
CA LEU A 145 11.61 14.51 4.65
C LEU A 145 10.21 14.37 4.05
N ASP A 146 10.03 13.39 3.17
CA ASP A 146 8.74 13.06 2.57
C ASP A 146 7.93 12.09 3.43
N VAL A 147 6.63 12.38 3.55
CA VAL A 147 5.68 11.63 4.39
C VAL A 147 4.66 10.91 3.50
N LEU A 148 4.59 9.59 3.64
CA LEU A 148 3.62 8.73 2.97
C LEU A 148 2.55 8.25 3.95
N LEU A 149 1.29 8.57 3.66
CA LEU A 149 0.12 8.11 4.40
C LEU A 149 -0.54 6.95 3.65
N ILE A 150 -0.63 5.79 4.27
CA ILE A 150 -1.50 4.71 3.79
C ILE A 150 -2.92 4.98 4.28
N PRO A 151 -3.96 4.81 3.45
CA PRO A 151 -5.35 4.96 3.87
C PRO A 151 -5.64 4.16 5.16
N PHE A 152 -6.39 4.74 6.09
CA PHE A 152 -6.68 4.08 7.36
C PHE A 152 -7.79 3.02 7.18
N VAL A 153 -7.65 1.89 7.88
CA VAL A 153 -8.67 0.83 7.86
C VAL A 153 -9.84 1.24 8.75
N ASN A 154 -11.04 1.34 8.19
CA ASN A 154 -12.26 1.63 8.93
C ASN A 154 -12.76 0.40 9.70
N LEU A 155 -12.95 0.53 11.02
CA LEU A 155 -13.49 -0.53 11.88
C LEU A 155 -14.97 -0.34 12.22
N SER A 156 -15.53 0.84 11.96
CA SER A 156 -16.95 1.16 12.16
C SER A 156 -17.67 1.31 10.82
N GLU A 157 -19.01 1.18 10.81
CA GLU A 157 -19.82 1.48 9.63
C GLU A 157 -19.64 2.94 9.16
N GLY A 158 -19.52 3.13 7.85
CA GLY A 158 -19.23 4.41 7.22
C GLY A 158 -17.78 4.52 6.73
N GLU A 159 -17.53 5.54 5.91
CA GLU A 159 -16.22 5.79 5.30
C GLU A 159 -15.52 6.94 6.04
N LEU A 160 -14.66 6.63 7.02
CA LEU A 160 -13.75 7.62 7.60
C LEU A 160 -12.47 7.65 6.75
N LYS A 161 -11.96 8.86 6.52
CA LYS A 161 -10.71 9.07 5.77
C LYS A 161 -9.76 10.01 6.54
N PRO A 162 -9.35 9.63 7.76
CA PRO A 162 -8.50 10.50 8.59
C PRO A 162 -7.18 10.85 7.91
N GLU A 163 -6.67 10.02 7.00
CA GLU A 163 -5.45 10.28 6.23
C GLU A 163 -5.48 11.63 5.49
N TYR A 164 -6.61 12.05 4.92
CA TYR A 164 -6.68 13.37 4.28
C TYR A 164 -6.76 14.50 5.29
N GLY A 165 -7.45 14.29 6.41
CA GLY A 165 -7.47 15.27 7.50
C GLY A 165 -6.10 15.45 8.14
N ILE A 166 -5.30 14.38 8.23
CA ILE A 166 -3.91 14.42 8.66
C ILE A 166 -3.07 15.15 7.62
N LYS A 167 -3.19 14.78 6.34
CA LYS A 167 -2.49 15.42 5.22
C LYS A 167 -2.70 16.94 5.21
N GLU A 168 -3.95 17.39 5.20
CA GLU A 168 -4.29 18.82 5.11
C GLU A 168 -3.70 19.63 6.26
N ARG A 169 -3.81 19.11 7.50
CA ARG A 169 -3.24 19.80 8.66
C ARG A 169 -1.72 19.80 8.66
N LEU A 170 -1.08 18.69 8.29
CA LEU A 170 0.37 18.63 8.19
C LEU A 170 0.90 19.56 7.10
N GLU A 171 0.29 19.56 5.91
CA GLU A 171 0.65 20.47 4.82
C GLU A 171 0.47 21.93 5.25
N LYS A 172 -0.62 22.25 5.94
CA LYS A 172 -0.84 23.58 6.51
C LYS A 172 0.26 23.97 7.49
N TYR A 173 0.58 23.13 8.47
CA TYR A 173 1.64 23.41 9.41
C TYR A 173 3.01 23.52 8.73
N CYS A 174 3.32 22.65 7.76
CA CYS A 174 4.55 22.74 6.99
C CYS A 174 4.62 24.07 6.23
N ALA A 175 3.52 24.52 5.62
CA ALA A 175 3.48 25.82 4.95
C ALA A 175 3.65 26.99 5.94
N ASP A 176 2.93 26.99 7.06
CA ASP A 176 2.95 28.05 8.08
C ASP A 176 4.36 28.25 8.65
N TYR A 177 5.12 27.16 8.81
CA TYR A 177 6.47 27.16 9.37
C TYR A 177 7.57 26.99 8.33
N LYS A 178 7.23 27.07 7.04
CA LYS A 178 8.15 26.99 5.88
C LYS A 178 9.03 25.73 5.89
N LEU A 179 8.44 24.60 6.30
CA LEU A 179 9.10 23.31 6.31
C LEU A 179 9.16 22.70 4.91
N ASN A 180 10.32 22.15 4.52
CA ASN A 180 10.50 21.48 3.22
C ASN A 180 10.11 19.99 3.29
N THR A 181 8.81 19.74 3.44
CA THR A 181 8.21 18.40 3.55
C THR A 181 7.00 18.28 2.64
N HIS A 182 6.92 17.19 1.87
CA HIS A 182 5.70 16.84 1.15
C HIS A 182 4.98 15.70 1.85
N VAL A 183 3.66 15.82 1.91
CA VAL A 183 2.78 14.79 2.46
C VAL A 183 1.92 14.23 1.34
N ARG A 184 1.91 12.91 1.17
CA ARG A 184 1.12 12.23 0.12
C ARG A 184 0.34 11.08 0.71
N VAL A 185 -0.87 10.87 0.22
CA VAL A 185 -1.70 9.69 0.54
C VAL A 185 -1.53 8.68 -0.60
N TYR A 186 -1.37 7.40 -0.25
CA TYR A 186 -1.27 6.32 -1.22
C TYR A 186 -2.66 5.73 -1.53
N ASP A 187 -3.45 6.48 -2.29
CA ASP A 187 -4.88 6.20 -2.52
C ASP A 187 -5.19 4.81 -3.09
N SER A 188 -4.30 4.29 -3.95
CA SER A 188 -4.49 3.00 -4.63
C SER A 188 -3.98 1.79 -3.85
N TYR A 189 -3.47 1.97 -2.62
CA TYR A 189 -2.86 0.89 -1.84
C TYR A 189 -3.77 -0.34 -1.70
N PHE A 190 -5.03 -0.15 -1.27
CA PHE A 190 -5.99 -1.25 -1.07
C PHE A 190 -6.61 -1.79 -2.35
N GLN A 191 -6.30 -1.23 -3.51
CA GLN A 191 -6.76 -1.74 -4.80
C GLN A 191 -5.91 -2.92 -5.30
N ARG A 192 -4.81 -3.25 -4.59
CA ARG A 192 -3.99 -4.44 -4.86
C ARG A 192 -4.75 -5.68 -4.36
N ALA A 193 -4.77 -6.75 -5.17
CA ALA A 193 -5.60 -7.95 -4.95
C ALA A 193 -5.40 -8.67 -3.60
N GLU A 194 -4.31 -8.36 -2.87
CA GLU A 194 -3.95 -8.97 -1.58
C GLU A 194 -3.66 -7.92 -0.49
N ALA A 195 -4.08 -6.66 -0.68
CA ALA A 195 -3.74 -5.58 0.24
C ALA A 195 -4.39 -5.78 1.62
N GLN A 196 -3.56 -6.09 2.60
CA GLN A 196 -3.89 -6.03 4.02
C GLN A 196 -3.24 -4.81 4.66
N GLN A 197 -3.65 -4.48 5.88
CA GLN A 197 -2.95 -3.46 6.65
C GLN A 197 -1.47 -3.87 6.78
N PRO A 198 -0.52 -3.00 6.39
CA PRO A 198 0.88 -3.40 6.39
C PRO A 198 1.38 -3.64 7.81
N ASP A 199 2.25 -4.64 7.97
CA ASP A 199 3.11 -4.72 9.14
C ASP A 199 4.29 -3.74 8.98
N PHE A 200 5.16 -3.67 9.99
CA PHE A 200 6.32 -2.77 9.96
C PHE A 200 7.31 -3.09 8.83
N ASN A 201 7.46 -4.35 8.43
CA ASN A 201 8.39 -4.74 7.37
C ASN A 201 7.87 -4.32 6.01
N LEU A 202 6.60 -4.64 5.72
CA LEU A 202 5.94 -4.26 4.49
C LEU A 202 5.83 -2.74 4.36
N ALA A 203 5.47 -2.03 5.45
CA ALA A 203 5.47 -0.57 5.47
C ALA A 203 6.85 0.01 5.12
N GLY A 204 7.91 -0.58 5.68
CA GLY A 204 9.29 -0.21 5.34
C GLY A 204 9.60 -0.40 3.85
N SER A 205 9.26 -1.54 3.27
CA SER A 205 9.47 -1.80 1.85
C SER A 205 8.70 -0.81 0.96
N ILE A 206 7.43 -0.53 1.29
CA ILE A 206 6.60 0.43 0.55
C ILE A 206 7.21 1.84 0.60
N ALA A 207 7.59 2.30 1.79
CA ALA A 207 8.17 3.62 1.94
C ALA A 207 9.50 3.74 1.18
N SER A 208 10.31 2.68 1.16
CA SER A 208 11.57 2.65 0.41
C SER A 208 11.32 2.68 -1.09
N GLU A 209 10.33 1.94 -1.58
CA GLU A 209 9.90 1.95 -2.98
C GLU A 209 9.41 3.34 -3.40
N CYS A 210 8.64 3.99 -2.53
CA CYS A 210 8.10 5.32 -2.75
C CYS A 210 9.04 6.47 -2.34
N GLN A 211 10.29 6.15 -1.96
CA GLN A 211 11.30 7.12 -1.51
C GLN A 211 10.86 8.03 -0.34
N ALA A 212 9.88 7.59 0.44
CA ALA A 212 9.39 8.31 1.61
C ALA A 212 10.28 8.05 2.83
N GLY A 213 10.65 9.11 3.55
CA GLY A 213 11.44 9.00 4.79
C GLY A 213 10.59 8.71 6.03
N LEU A 214 9.26 8.89 5.94
CA LEU A 214 8.31 8.53 6.98
C LEU A 214 7.06 7.92 6.34
N ILE A 215 6.63 6.77 6.84
CA ILE A 215 5.34 6.15 6.48
C ILE A 215 4.45 6.01 7.70
N ILE A 216 3.16 6.30 7.52
CA ILE A 216 2.13 6.27 8.57
C ILE A 216 0.92 5.50 8.05
N TRP A 217 0.35 4.65 8.89
CA TRP A 217 -0.84 3.86 8.58
C TRP A 217 -1.59 3.52 9.87
N GLY A 218 -2.81 3.01 9.76
CA GLY A 218 -3.59 2.81 10.98
C GLY A 218 -4.98 2.27 10.77
N THR A 219 -5.75 2.28 11.84
CA THR A 219 -7.18 2.01 11.84
C THR A 219 -7.95 3.22 12.35
N ALA A 220 -9.20 3.35 11.95
CA ALA A 220 -10.09 4.42 12.41
C ALA A 220 -11.46 3.84 12.78
N GLU A 221 -12.02 4.32 13.87
CA GLU A 221 -13.38 3.98 14.28
C GLU A 221 -14.13 5.21 14.80
N ARG A 222 -15.43 5.26 14.55
CA ARG A 222 -16.31 6.24 15.17
C ARG A 222 -16.86 5.66 16.46
N LEU A 223 -16.50 6.28 17.58
CA LEU A 223 -17.00 5.93 18.90
C LEU A 223 -18.46 6.36 19.07
N ALA A 224 -19.17 5.75 20.02
CA ALA A 224 -20.58 6.04 20.31
C ALA A 224 -20.86 7.51 20.67
N ASN A 225 -19.86 8.23 21.20
CA ASN A 225 -19.95 9.67 21.52
C ASN A 225 -19.66 10.59 20.31
N GLY A 226 -19.52 10.03 19.11
CA GLY A 226 -19.25 10.76 17.87
C GLY A 226 -17.78 11.09 17.64
N ARG A 227 -16.89 10.87 18.61
CA ARG A 227 -15.44 11.05 18.42
C ARG A 227 -14.88 9.99 17.48
N ILE A 228 -13.85 10.37 16.74
CA ILE A 228 -13.07 9.45 15.90
C ILE A 228 -11.86 9.00 16.71
N ASP A 229 -11.71 7.69 16.89
CA ASP A 229 -10.51 7.06 17.45
C ASP A 229 -9.68 6.52 16.28
N CYS A 230 -8.44 6.98 16.17
CA CYS A 230 -7.51 6.57 15.13
C CYS A 230 -6.29 5.92 15.76
N THR A 231 -6.13 4.61 15.65
CA THR A 231 -4.88 3.96 16.02
C THR A 231 -3.88 4.15 14.88
N SER A 232 -2.72 4.72 15.19
CA SER A 232 -1.71 5.07 14.18
C SER A 232 -0.40 4.37 14.47
N LYS A 233 0.20 3.83 13.42
CA LYS A 233 1.52 3.23 13.35
C LYS A 233 2.41 4.08 12.45
N PHE A 234 3.70 4.08 12.71
CA PHE A 234 4.67 4.79 11.91
C PHE A 234 5.95 4.00 11.73
N LYS A 235 6.69 4.35 10.68
CA LYS A 235 8.07 3.90 10.47
C LYS A 235 8.89 4.97 9.77
N PHE A 236 10.05 5.27 10.33
CA PHE A 236 11.07 6.12 9.71
C PHE A 236 12.00 5.28 8.84
N LEU A 237 12.30 5.81 7.67
CA LEU A 237 13.34 5.32 6.79
C LEU A 237 14.45 6.36 6.77
N GLY A 238 15.52 6.07 7.51
CA GLY A 238 16.71 6.90 7.43
C GLY A 238 17.35 6.72 6.06
N LYS A 239 17.56 7.82 5.34
CA LYS A 239 18.75 7.91 4.49
C LYS A 239 19.92 7.98 5.47
N GLY A 240 20.57 6.84 5.71
CA GLY A 240 21.75 6.79 6.55
C GLY A 240 22.78 7.83 6.10
N GLU A 241 23.37 8.53 7.06
CA GLU A 241 24.69 9.17 6.94
C GLU A 241 24.83 10.55 6.28
N LYS A 242 23.86 11.47 6.33
CA LYS A 242 24.14 12.89 6.00
C LYS A 242 23.49 13.91 6.92
N PHE A 243 23.86 13.92 8.19
CA PHE A 243 23.68 15.10 9.03
C PHE A 243 24.92 15.30 9.91
N GLU A 244 25.73 16.28 9.55
CA GLU A 244 26.92 16.67 10.32
C GLU A 244 26.52 17.53 11.52
N LEU A 245 27.19 17.23 12.62
CA LEU A 245 26.88 17.60 13.99
C LEU A 245 27.04 19.11 14.26
N GLN A 246 25.98 19.76 14.76
CA GLN A 246 26.19 20.73 15.84
C GLN A 246 26.26 19.94 17.15
N LYS A 247 27.50 19.61 17.54
CA LYS A 247 27.80 19.13 18.89
C LYS A 247 27.34 20.22 19.86
N ILE A 248 26.56 19.87 20.88
CA ILE A 248 26.46 20.78 22.02
C ILE A 248 27.88 20.90 22.60
N GLN A 249 28.49 22.07 22.40
CA GLN A 249 29.77 22.40 23.00
C GLN A 249 29.49 22.92 24.39
N PHE A 250 29.47 22.01 25.37
CA PHE A 250 29.57 22.40 26.76
C PHE A 250 31.01 22.85 27.04
N GLU A 251 31.20 23.97 27.75
CA GLU A 251 32.51 24.49 28.17
C GLU A 251 33.17 23.51 29.15
N GLY A 252 33.76 22.46 28.59
CA GLY A 252 34.10 21.25 29.34
C GLY A 252 34.28 20.02 28.47
N ALA A 253 34.69 20.19 27.20
CA ALA A 253 35.38 19.18 26.39
C ALA A 253 34.81 17.74 26.46
N THR A 254 33.49 17.57 26.44
CA THR A 254 32.87 16.26 26.22
C THR A 254 31.81 16.42 25.15
N GLN A 255 32.04 15.74 24.03
CA GLN A 255 31.12 15.70 22.91
C GLN A 255 29.89 14.89 23.33
N VAL A 256 28.72 15.53 23.35
CA VAL A 256 27.45 14.89 23.65
C VAL A 256 26.81 14.47 22.33
N ASP A 257 26.44 13.20 22.22
CA ASP A 257 25.56 12.74 21.16
C ASP A 257 24.14 13.19 21.54
N THR A 258 23.71 14.29 20.94
CA THR A 258 22.32 14.71 20.91
C THR A 258 21.48 13.76 20.05
N ILE A 259 20.20 14.06 19.91
CA ILE A 259 19.37 13.39 18.91
C ILE A 259 19.93 13.76 17.54
N LEU A 260 20.56 12.79 16.87
CA LEU A 260 21.20 13.01 15.56
C LEU A 260 20.17 13.03 14.42
N SER A 261 19.16 12.19 14.54
CA SER A 261 17.98 12.16 13.70
C SER A 261 16.81 11.61 14.48
N ILE A 262 15.59 11.91 14.07
CA ILE A 262 14.38 11.37 14.73
C ILE A 262 14.37 9.84 14.70
N SER A 263 14.88 9.23 13.63
CA SER A 263 14.98 7.77 13.50
C SER A 263 15.94 7.10 14.49
N THR A 264 16.84 7.85 15.16
CA THR A 264 17.65 7.32 16.27
C THR A 264 16.87 7.16 17.59
N ILE A 265 15.75 7.86 17.74
CA ILE A 265 14.92 7.77 18.95
C ILE A 265 14.04 6.52 18.89
N SER A 266 13.30 6.40 17.79
CA SER A 266 12.42 5.29 17.49
C SER A 266 12.30 5.16 15.97
N ARG A 267 12.61 3.99 15.43
CA ARG A 267 12.45 3.70 14.01
C ARG A 267 11.00 3.41 13.65
N GLU A 268 10.23 2.85 14.57
CA GLU A 268 8.86 2.46 14.35
C GLU A 268 8.11 2.28 15.68
N GLY A 269 6.79 2.40 15.63
CA GLY A 269 5.93 2.24 16.79
C GLY A 269 4.49 2.68 16.50
N ASN A 270 3.69 2.80 17.57
CA ASN A 270 2.39 3.45 17.51
C ASN A 270 2.53 4.91 17.96
N ILE A 271 1.69 5.85 17.48
CA ILE A 271 1.77 7.28 17.87
C ILE A 271 0.61 7.73 18.76
N THR A 272 -0.63 7.40 18.43
CA THR A 272 -1.78 7.82 19.26
C THR A 272 -3.06 7.16 18.77
N LYS A 273 -4.13 7.42 19.54
CA LYS A 273 -5.54 7.14 19.29
C LYS A 273 -6.32 8.37 18.81
N ASP A 274 -5.75 9.58 18.84
CA ASP A 274 -6.44 10.83 18.49
C ASP A 274 -5.73 11.57 17.34
N VAL A 275 -6.49 11.99 16.32
CA VAL A 275 -5.91 12.63 15.12
C VAL A 275 -5.23 13.95 15.44
N GLU A 276 -5.74 14.75 16.39
CA GLU A 276 -5.09 16.02 16.75
C GLU A 276 -3.72 15.79 17.37
N GLN A 277 -3.63 14.79 18.25
CA GLN A 277 -2.36 14.43 18.87
C GLN A 277 -1.38 13.84 17.85
N LEU A 278 -1.87 13.09 16.86
CA LEU A 278 -1.04 12.51 15.81
C LEU A 278 -0.41 13.62 14.99
N VAL A 279 -1.23 14.57 14.53
CA VAL A 279 -0.77 15.73 13.76
C VAL A 279 0.22 16.55 14.56
N ALA A 280 -0.07 16.82 15.84
CA ALA A 280 0.82 17.60 16.71
C ALA A 280 2.19 16.91 16.90
N ILE A 281 2.20 15.59 17.10
CA ILE A 281 3.44 14.81 17.22
C ILE A 281 4.21 14.85 15.90
N LEU A 282 3.56 14.50 14.79
CA LEU A 282 4.21 14.46 13.48
C LEU A 282 4.78 15.81 13.08
N PHE A 283 4.01 16.89 13.23
CA PHE A 283 4.51 18.22 12.93
C PHE A 283 5.67 18.62 13.85
N GLY A 284 5.58 18.32 15.14
CA GLY A 284 6.66 18.60 16.08
C GLY A 284 7.97 17.88 15.75
N LEU A 285 7.87 16.65 15.24
CA LEU A 285 9.00 15.89 14.72
C LEU A 285 9.58 16.55 13.46
N LEU A 286 8.76 16.82 12.45
CA LEU A 286 9.20 17.46 11.21
C LEU A 286 9.88 18.81 11.49
N ALA A 287 9.29 19.64 12.35
CA ALA A 287 9.86 20.93 12.74
C ALA A 287 11.24 20.77 13.41
N HIS A 288 11.39 19.77 14.27
CA HIS A 288 12.66 19.47 14.93
C HIS A 288 13.75 19.03 13.94
N ASP A 289 13.42 18.12 13.02
CA ASP A 289 14.36 17.63 11.99
C ASP A 289 14.96 18.78 11.16
N GLN A 290 14.14 19.80 10.93
CA GLN A 290 14.50 20.96 10.12
C GLN A 290 15.10 22.10 10.96
N GLY A 291 15.40 21.86 12.24
CA GLY A 291 16.02 22.84 13.16
C GLY A 291 15.07 23.91 13.69
N ASN A 292 13.76 23.83 13.42
CA ASN A 292 12.76 24.75 13.94
C ASN A 292 12.29 24.30 15.34
N HIS A 293 13.17 24.51 16.33
CA HIS A 293 13.00 24.05 17.71
C HIS A 293 11.82 24.73 18.42
N GLU A 294 11.52 26.00 18.13
CA GLU A 294 10.38 26.70 18.68
C GLU A 294 9.05 26.10 18.22
N ALA A 295 8.91 25.81 16.92
CA ALA A 295 7.71 25.19 16.37
C ALA A 295 7.54 23.75 16.89
N ALA A 296 8.65 23.01 17.01
CA ALA A 296 8.64 21.69 17.62
C ALA A 296 8.09 21.72 19.05
N ILE A 297 8.58 22.65 19.88
CA ILE A 297 8.12 22.81 21.26
C ILE A 297 6.66 23.26 21.31
N ALA A 298 6.26 24.24 20.51
CA ALA A 298 4.88 24.76 20.49
C ALA A 298 3.86 23.67 20.18
N SER A 299 4.22 22.73 19.31
CA SER A 299 3.34 21.67 18.82
C SER A 299 3.29 20.47 19.76
N LEU A 300 4.42 20.12 20.37
CA LEU A 300 4.52 18.96 21.26
C LEU A 300 4.11 19.25 22.71
N LYS A 301 4.15 20.50 23.16
CA LYS A 301 3.79 20.87 24.54
C LYS A 301 2.32 20.63 24.89
N PRO A 302 1.33 20.89 24.01
CA PRO A 302 -0.08 20.59 24.27
C PRO A 302 -0.41 19.09 24.23
N ALA A 303 0.48 18.24 23.71
CA ALA A 303 0.20 16.82 23.55
C ALA A 303 -0.02 16.18 24.94
N ASP A 304 -1.24 15.72 25.19
CA ASP A 304 -1.62 15.09 26.44
C ASP A 304 -0.86 13.76 26.61
N THR A 305 0.13 13.75 27.49
CA THR A 305 0.91 12.56 27.80
C THR A 305 0.19 11.58 28.73
N SER A 306 -1.05 11.85 29.14
CA SER A 306 -1.78 11.05 30.13
C SER A 306 -2.42 9.77 29.56
N ARG A 307 -2.57 9.64 28.23
CA ARG A 307 -3.21 8.49 27.56
C ARG A 307 -2.24 7.53 26.84
N VAL A 308 -0.97 7.46 27.26
CA VAL A 308 0.12 7.20 26.33
C VAL A 308 0.74 5.79 26.34
N ASP A 309 0.95 5.27 25.12
CA ASP A 309 1.87 4.19 24.74
C ASP A 309 3.34 4.62 24.97
N THR A 310 4.15 3.74 25.56
CA THR A 310 5.56 3.98 25.94
C THR A 310 6.42 4.55 24.79
N ALA A 311 6.08 4.26 23.53
CA ALA A 311 6.77 4.80 22.35
C ALA A 311 6.58 6.33 22.19
N ASN A 312 5.41 6.88 22.50
CA ASN A 312 5.13 8.31 22.26
C ASN A 312 5.81 9.19 23.30
N ILE A 313 5.85 8.74 24.55
CA ILE A 313 6.60 9.45 25.60
C ILE A 313 8.06 9.53 25.20
N LEU A 314 8.64 8.42 24.72
CA LEU A 314 10.01 8.41 24.25
C LEU A 314 10.22 9.43 23.13
N LEU A 315 9.45 9.32 22.04
CA LEU A 315 9.57 10.17 20.86
C LEU A 315 9.38 11.66 21.19
N THR A 316 8.26 11.98 21.85
CA THR A 316 7.87 13.37 22.17
C THR A 316 8.81 14.02 23.16
N GLN A 317 9.14 13.33 24.26
CA GLN A 317 9.95 13.94 25.32
C GLN A 317 11.42 14.03 24.92
N MET A 318 11.95 13.11 24.12
CA MET A 318 13.31 13.23 23.60
C MET A 318 13.42 14.44 22.68
N VAL A 319 12.51 14.61 21.70
CA VAL A 319 12.53 15.77 20.80
C VAL A 319 12.31 17.10 21.54
N LEU A 320 11.42 17.13 22.54
CA LEU A 320 11.28 18.30 23.41
C LEU A 320 12.57 18.59 24.17
N ALA A 321 13.22 17.58 24.75
CA ALA A 321 14.43 17.76 25.53
C ALA A 321 15.55 18.34 24.68
N ASP A 322 15.75 17.80 23.48
CA ASP A 322 16.77 18.26 22.55
C ASP A 322 16.48 19.69 22.07
N SER A 323 15.24 19.98 21.71
CA SER A 323 14.82 21.35 21.35
C SER A 323 15.00 22.35 22.49
N TYR A 324 14.75 21.95 23.74
CA TYR A 324 15.05 22.80 24.90
C TYR A 324 16.54 23.01 25.11
N LEU A 325 17.39 22.00 24.87
CA LEU A 325 18.84 22.16 24.96
C LEU A 325 19.36 23.13 23.91
N THR A 326 18.92 23.00 22.66
CA THR A 326 19.32 23.92 21.58
C THR A 326 18.92 25.36 21.87
N LEU A 327 17.78 25.57 22.54
CA LEU A 327 17.31 26.89 22.97
C LEU A 327 17.87 27.36 24.34
N GLY A 328 18.88 26.67 24.89
CA GLY A 328 19.54 27.06 26.14
C GLY A 328 18.68 26.92 27.39
N GLN A 329 17.76 25.95 27.42
CA GLN A 329 16.80 25.71 28.52
C GLN A 329 16.99 24.33 29.18
N PRO A 330 18.16 24.03 29.79
CA PRO A 330 18.51 22.71 30.30
C PRO A 330 17.60 22.20 31.42
N GLU A 331 16.99 23.08 32.23
CA GLU A 331 16.07 22.67 33.30
C GLU A 331 14.78 22.07 32.74
N LYS A 332 14.32 22.56 31.58
CA LYS A 332 13.16 22.00 30.89
C LYS A 332 13.51 20.66 30.24
N ALA A 333 14.70 20.56 29.64
CA ALA A 333 15.21 19.29 29.11
C ALA A 333 15.29 18.20 30.19
N GLN A 334 15.77 18.54 31.38
CA GLN A 334 15.83 17.61 32.51
C GLN A 334 14.45 17.05 32.90
N LYS A 335 13.39 17.88 32.87
CA LYS A 335 12.02 17.42 33.11
C LYS A 335 11.55 16.43 32.04
N CYS A 336 11.94 16.64 30.80
CA CYS A 336 11.66 15.72 29.70
C CYS A 336 12.40 14.38 29.88
N TYR A 337 13.70 14.38 30.21
CA TYR A 337 14.44 13.15 30.49
C TYR A 337 13.87 12.36 31.67
N ASN A 338 13.45 13.05 32.75
CA ASN A 338 12.79 12.39 33.87
C ASN A 338 11.50 11.67 33.45
N ARG A 339 10.73 12.22 32.50
CA ARG A 339 9.54 11.56 31.95
C ARG A 339 9.90 10.34 31.10
N VAL A 340 10.95 10.43 30.27
CA VAL A 340 11.47 9.29 29.49
C VAL A 340 11.91 8.17 30.42
N LEU A 341 12.75 8.47 31.42
CA LEU A 341 13.30 7.47 32.32
C LEU A 341 12.29 6.88 33.30
N LYS A 342 11.14 7.54 33.50
CA LYS A 342 10.02 6.95 34.24
C LYS A 342 9.41 5.75 33.51
N VAL A 343 9.40 5.78 32.17
CA VAL A 343 8.80 4.73 31.34
C VAL A 343 9.84 3.80 30.70
N HIS A 344 11.04 4.30 30.41
CA HIS A 344 12.19 3.57 29.91
C HIS A 344 13.40 3.81 30.82
N PRO A 345 13.46 3.18 32.01
CA PRO A 345 14.50 3.47 33.01
C PRO A 345 15.94 3.23 32.54
N GLU A 346 16.11 2.43 31.50
CA GLU A 346 17.40 2.01 30.94
C GLU A 346 17.72 2.71 29.61
N TYR A 347 16.95 3.72 29.22
CA TYR A 347 17.20 4.45 27.97
C TYR A 347 18.50 5.25 28.04
N LYS A 348 19.57 4.65 27.48
CA LYS A 348 20.96 5.13 27.60
C LYS A 348 21.13 6.59 27.18
N LEU A 349 20.47 7.04 26.12
CA LEU A 349 20.59 8.40 25.60
C LEU A 349 20.04 9.44 26.59
N ALA A 350 18.88 9.19 27.21
CA ALA A 350 18.34 10.08 28.24
C ALA A 350 19.20 10.07 29.51
N LEU A 351 19.70 8.90 29.93
CA LEU A 351 20.63 8.81 31.07
C LEU A 351 21.90 9.63 30.82
N ASN A 352 22.46 9.52 29.60
CA ASN A 352 23.67 10.21 29.20
C ASN A 352 23.49 11.73 29.23
N ASN A 353 22.44 12.23 28.57
CA ASN A 353 22.19 13.67 28.48
C ASN A 353 21.84 14.26 29.85
N GLN A 354 21.10 13.52 30.69
CA GLN A 354 20.85 13.94 32.06
C GLN A 354 22.13 13.98 32.90
N ALA A 355 23.06 13.04 32.71
CA ALA A 355 24.33 13.01 33.43
C ALA A 355 25.21 14.21 33.08
N PHE A 356 25.25 14.60 31.80
CA PHE A 356 25.96 15.81 31.36
C PHE A 356 25.37 17.07 31.96
N ILE A 357 24.04 17.23 31.94
CA ILE A 357 23.37 18.35 32.62
C ILE A 357 23.74 18.40 34.12
N GLN A 358 23.91 17.25 34.79
CA GLN A 358 24.37 17.25 36.19
C GLN A 358 25.81 17.72 36.37
N LEU A 359 26.73 17.40 35.45
CA LEU A 359 28.10 17.92 35.50
C LEU A 359 28.11 19.44 35.36
N GLU A 360 27.33 19.98 34.43
CA GLU A 360 27.22 21.43 34.23
C GLU A 360 26.68 22.13 35.47
N ASN A 361 25.63 21.55 36.07
CA ASN A 361 25.02 22.02 37.30
C ASN A 361 25.88 21.80 38.56
N LYS A 362 27.16 21.40 38.41
CA LYS A 362 28.10 21.14 39.51
C LYS A 362 27.59 20.08 40.50
N ASN A 363 26.86 19.09 39.99
CA ASN A 363 26.36 17.92 40.71
C ASN A 363 27.08 16.63 40.27
N PRO A 364 28.42 16.53 40.39
CA PRO A 364 29.18 15.40 39.83
C PRO A 364 28.84 14.06 40.49
N LYS A 365 28.33 14.06 41.73
CA LYS A 365 27.87 12.83 42.40
C LYS A 365 26.68 12.18 41.71
N GLU A 366 25.71 12.98 41.25
CA GLU A 366 24.55 12.45 40.52
C GLU A 366 24.95 12.08 39.08
N ALA A 367 25.86 12.83 38.47
CA ALA A 367 26.44 12.46 37.18
C ALA A 367 27.16 11.10 37.23
N GLU A 368 28.02 10.85 38.23
CA GLU A 368 28.69 9.55 38.42
C GLU A 368 27.67 8.41 38.52
N LYS A 369 26.58 8.62 39.25
CA LYS A 369 25.52 7.62 39.42
C LYS A 369 24.82 7.30 38.11
N LEU A 370 24.48 8.32 37.31
CA LEU A 370 23.84 8.14 36.00
C LEU A 370 24.79 7.45 35.01
N PHE A 371 26.06 7.87 34.92
CA PHE A 371 27.04 7.18 34.08
C PHE A 371 27.31 5.75 34.53
N THR A 372 27.35 5.50 35.84
CA THR A 372 27.49 4.14 36.39
C THR A 372 26.32 3.25 35.96
N LYS A 373 25.09 3.79 35.92
CA LYS A 373 23.94 3.05 35.40
C LYS A 373 24.10 2.69 33.92
N ILE A 374 24.60 3.60 33.09
CA ILE A 374 24.89 3.30 31.67
C ILE A 374 25.96 2.21 31.55
N ILE A 375 27.02 2.28 32.36
CA ILE A 375 28.11 1.28 32.38
C ILE A 375 27.62 -0.09 32.85
N GLN A 376 26.65 -0.15 33.76
CA GLN A 376 26.01 -1.41 34.17
C GLN A 376 25.23 -2.05 33.02
N LEU A 377 24.57 -1.24 32.19
CA LEU A 377 23.85 -1.69 30.99
C LEU A 377 24.80 -2.03 29.84
N ASP A 378 25.94 -1.36 29.79
CA ASP A 378 26.93 -1.49 28.73
C ASP A 378 28.32 -1.20 29.26
N SER A 379 28.98 -2.28 29.64
CA SER A 379 30.28 -2.21 30.30
C SER A 379 31.42 -1.77 29.35
N THR A 380 31.13 -1.68 28.05
CA THR A 380 32.05 -1.27 26.99
C THR A 380 31.80 0.14 26.49
N ASN A 381 30.81 0.86 27.04
CA ASN A 381 30.48 2.21 26.62
C ASN A 381 31.59 3.20 27.06
N THR A 382 32.49 3.53 26.13
CA THR A 382 33.65 4.40 26.39
C THR A 382 33.26 5.85 26.67
N GLN A 383 32.13 6.33 26.12
CA GLN A 383 31.58 7.66 26.42
C GLN A 383 31.11 7.77 27.87
N ALA A 384 30.37 6.76 28.36
CA ALA A 384 29.91 6.74 29.74
C ALA A 384 31.06 6.59 30.73
N LEU A 385 32.09 5.79 30.40
CA LEU A 385 33.33 5.72 31.17
C LEU A 385 34.03 7.08 31.22
N ALA A 386 34.11 7.79 30.09
CA ALA A 386 34.72 9.12 30.03
C ALA A 386 33.94 10.15 30.86
N GLY A 387 32.60 10.15 30.76
CA GLY A 387 31.72 10.99 31.57
C GLY A 387 31.84 10.72 33.07
N ARG A 388 31.93 9.44 33.47
CA ARG A 388 32.17 9.06 34.86
C ARG A 388 33.53 9.49 35.36
N ALA A 389 34.58 9.32 34.55
CA ALA A 389 35.91 9.80 34.87
C ALA A 389 35.92 11.33 35.08
N ALA A 390 35.22 12.08 34.23
CA ALA A 390 35.09 13.53 34.38
C ALA A 390 34.39 13.90 35.70
N ALA A 391 33.28 13.24 36.02
CA ALA A 391 32.58 13.41 37.31
C ALA A 391 33.49 13.14 38.51
N ARG A 392 34.28 12.06 38.44
CA ARG A 392 35.22 11.65 39.50
C ARG A 392 36.35 12.66 39.68
N ILE A 393 36.87 13.25 38.61
CA ILE A 393 37.87 14.32 38.68
C ILE A 393 37.30 15.55 39.40
N GLU A 394 36.06 15.97 39.07
CA GLU A 394 35.42 17.09 39.79
C GLU A 394 35.23 16.80 41.29
N MET A 395 35.05 15.52 41.65
CA MET A 395 35.00 15.05 43.04
C MET A 395 36.37 14.75 43.67
N LYS A 396 37.49 15.01 42.97
CA LYS A 396 38.86 14.68 43.41
C LYS A 396 39.09 13.18 43.69
N GLN A 397 38.34 12.30 43.02
CA GLN A 397 38.47 10.85 43.11
C GLN A 397 39.40 10.31 42.01
N GLU A 398 40.65 10.75 42.02
CA GLU A 398 41.61 10.56 40.92
C GLU A 398 41.89 9.08 40.61
N ILE A 399 42.11 8.26 41.64
CA ILE A 399 42.36 6.81 41.49
C ILE A 399 41.23 6.13 40.70
N LYS A 400 39.97 6.46 41.04
CA LYS A 400 38.81 5.88 40.33
C LYS A 400 38.65 6.44 38.91
N ALA A 401 39.04 7.68 38.67
CA ALA A 401 39.06 8.24 37.33
C ALA A 401 40.14 7.56 36.46
N GLU A 402 41.30 7.23 37.03
CA GLU A 402 42.35 6.47 36.36
C GLU A 402 41.90 5.06 35.96
N GLU A 403 41.15 4.37 36.83
CA GLU A 403 40.56 3.07 36.52
C GLU A 403 39.64 3.15 35.29
N ASP A 404 38.79 4.17 35.22
CA ASP A 404 37.90 4.40 34.07
C ASP A 404 38.69 4.71 32.80
N VAL A 405 39.71 5.56 32.88
CA VAL A 405 40.60 5.91 31.75
C VAL A 405 41.38 4.70 31.25
N LYS A 406 41.87 3.84 32.15
CA LYS A 406 42.55 2.60 31.79
C LYS A 406 41.61 1.69 31.00
N ARG A 407 40.38 1.52 31.49
CA ARG A 407 39.35 0.71 30.83
C ARG A 407 38.98 1.25 29.45
N ILE A 408 38.88 2.56 29.27
CA ILE A 408 38.66 3.17 27.94
C ILE A 408 39.75 2.75 26.97
N ARG A 409 41.04 2.81 27.36
CA ARG A 409 42.17 2.45 26.49
C ARG A 409 42.23 0.95 26.17
N GLU A 410 41.73 0.10 27.07
CA GLU A 410 41.61 -1.34 26.84
C GLU A 410 40.50 -1.66 25.82
N ILE A 411 39.38 -0.94 25.87
CA ILE A 411 38.25 -1.12 24.94
C ILE A 411 38.53 -0.50 23.57
N ASP A 412 38.97 0.76 23.56
CA ASP A 412 39.29 1.52 22.35
C ASP A 412 40.60 2.31 22.54
N PRO A 413 41.74 1.74 22.09
CA PRO A 413 43.04 2.40 22.15
C PRO A 413 43.12 3.71 21.35
N LYS A 414 42.21 3.93 20.39
CA LYS A 414 42.18 5.11 19.53
C LYS A 414 41.21 6.18 20.02
N ALA A 415 40.45 5.90 21.09
CA ALA A 415 39.51 6.85 21.68
C ALA A 415 40.20 8.17 22.05
N ARG A 416 39.58 9.28 21.68
CA ARG A 416 40.06 10.64 21.99
C ARG A 416 39.01 11.35 22.83
N PHE A 417 39.15 11.25 24.16
CA PHE A 417 38.37 12.05 25.09
C PHE A 417 39.27 13.02 25.86
N PRO A 418 38.87 14.28 26.04
CA PRO A 418 39.65 15.27 26.80
C PRO A 418 39.96 14.86 28.25
N VAL A 419 39.13 14.02 28.86
CA VAL A 419 39.40 13.44 30.19
C VAL A 419 40.69 12.60 30.24
N LEU A 420 41.08 11.98 29.12
CA LEU A 420 42.30 11.16 29.03
C LEU A 420 43.58 12.00 29.20
N GLU A 421 43.52 13.29 28.82
CA GLU A 421 44.62 14.24 28.98
C GLU A 421 44.63 14.84 30.38
N ARG A 422 43.46 15.19 30.93
CA ARG A 422 43.34 15.73 32.30
C ARG A 422 43.92 14.78 33.35
N VAL A 423 43.63 13.49 33.25
CA VAL A 423 44.18 12.49 34.18
C VAL A 423 45.71 12.37 34.07
N LYS A 424 46.29 12.59 32.88
CA LYS A 424 47.77 12.60 32.73
C LYS A 424 48.41 13.79 33.42
N ILE A 425 47.76 14.97 33.38
CA ILE A 425 48.28 16.20 34.00
C ILE A 425 48.27 16.10 35.52
N ILE A 426 47.21 15.54 36.11
CA ILE A 426 47.10 15.35 37.57
C ILE A 426 48.26 14.51 38.15
N ARG A 427 48.86 13.65 37.32
CA ARG A 427 49.97 12.78 37.70
C ARG A 427 51.35 13.48 37.71
N GLN A 428 51.47 14.64 37.06
CA GLN A 428 52.70 15.46 37.02
C GLN A 428 52.68 16.46 38.17
#